data_AF-A0A947DGK2-F1
#
_entry.id   AF-A0A947DGK2-F1
#
_cell.length_a   1.000
_cell.length_b   1.000
_cell.length_c   1.000
_cell.angle_alpha   90.00
_cell.angle_beta   90.00
_cell.angle_gamma   90.00
#
_symmetry.space_group_name_H-M   'P 1'
#
loop_
_entity.id
_entity.type
_entity.pdbx_description
1 polymer ?
#
loop_
_entity_poly.entity_id
_entity_poly.type
_entity_poly.pdbx_seq_one_letter_code
_entity_poly.pdbx_strand_id
1 'polypeptide(L)'
;MIGNIELPKSLRALCNTYQVEEDREGESPADVFKLTSNSETLYLKIGHQKFSNTTYSIAREKDVILWLNQQIKVPEILDYLENDKHQFLLMKQLEGEALYEKQETNPHEFVDTFAEAINQLQAIEITILRTELGD
;
A
#
# COMPACT_ATOMS: atom_id res chain seq x y z
N MET A 1 14.88 -14.78 0.97
CA MET A 1 14.94 -14.30 -0.43
C MET A 1 13.52 -14.15 -0.93
N ILE A 2 13.19 -13.03 -1.57
CA ILE A 2 11.87 -12.79 -2.20
C ILE A 2 11.80 -13.61 -3.49
N GLY A 3 11.30 -14.85 -3.39
CA GLY A 3 10.96 -15.73 -4.51
C GLY A 3 11.95 -15.80 -5.69
N ASN A 4 11.42 -16.18 -6.86
CA ASN A 4 12.14 -16.18 -8.15
C ASN A 4 11.84 -14.88 -8.94
N ILE A 5 11.60 -13.78 -8.23
CA ILE A 5 11.16 -12.50 -8.78
C ILE A 5 12.39 -11.66 -9.11
N GLU A 6 12.42 -11.10 -10.32
CA GLU A 6 13.49 -10.21 -10.74
C GLU A 6 13.29 -8.81 -10.11
N LEU A 7 13.93 -8.62 -8.94
CA LEU A 7 13.92 -7.33 -8.26
C LEU A 7 14.85 -6.32 -8.96
N PRO A 8 14.37 -5.06 -9.14
CA PRO A 8 15.22 -3.91 -9.45
C PRO A 8 16.41 -3.78 -8.50
N LYS A 9 17.52 -3.21 -8.99
CA LYS A 9 18.78 -3.13 -8.23
C LYS A 9 18.62 -2.41 -6.88
N SER A 10 17.86 -1.31 -6.84
CA SER A 10 17.59 -0.54 -5.62
C SER A 10 16.84 -1.39 -4.58
N LEU A 11 15.75 -2.03 -4.98
CA LEU A 11 14.96 -2.89 -4.10
C LEU A 11 15.74 -4.11 -3.63
N ARG A 12 16.58 -4.71 -4.48
CA ARG A 12 17.46 -5.81 -4.09
C ARG A 12 18.46 -5.40 -3.03
N ALA A 13 19.10 -4.23 -3.20
CA ALA A 13 20.02 -3.70 -2.20
C ALA A 13 19.30 -3.46 -0.87
N LEU A 14 18.09 -2.88 -0.92
CA LEU A 14 17.26 -2.66 0.27
C LEU A 14 16.95 -3.99 0.98
N CYS A 15 16.45 -5.00 0.25
CA CYS A 15 16.11 -6.32 0.80
C CYS A 15 17.31 -7.08 1.40
N ASN A 16 18.54 -6.72 1.05
CA ASN A 16 19.75 -7.29 1.65
C ASN A 16 20.15 -6.61 2.98
N THR A 17 19.64 -5.41 3.23
CA THR A 17 19.95 -4.61 4.43
C THR A 17 18.85 -4.66 5.49
N TYR A 18 17.65 -5.11 5.12
CA TYR A 18 16.50 -5.25 6.00
C TYR A 18 16.25 -6.73 6.33
N GLN A 19 15.64 -6.99 7.48
CA GLN A 19 14.99 -8.27 7.72
C GLN A 19 13.71 -8.31 6.88
N VAL A 20 13.59 -9.34 6.03
CA VAL A 20 12.45 -9.49 5.11
C VAL A 20 11.56 -10.64 5.57
N GLU A 21 10.28 -10.34 5.76
CA GLU A 21 9.23 -11.30 6.10
C GLU A 21 8.12 -11.22 5.05
N GLU A 22 7.61 -12.37 4.61
CA GLU A 22 6.46 -12.44 3.71
C GLU A 22 5.18 -12.27 4.53
N ASP A 23 4.36 -11.28 4.16
CA ASP A 23 3.06 -11.02 4.77
C ASP A 23 1.98 -11.76 3.96
N ARG A 24 1.33 -12.72 4.62
CA ARG A 24 0.35 -13.64 4.02
C ARG A 24 -1.08 -13.36 4.44
N GLU A 25 -1.33 -12.26 5.14
CA GLU A 25 -2.69 -11.88 5.56
C GLU A 25 -3.55 -11.46 4.36
N GLY A 26 -2.93 -11.01 3.26
CA GLY A 26 -3.63 -10.52 2.07
C GLY A 26 -4.22 -11.63 1.20
N GLU A 27 -5.51 -11.49 0.83
CA GLU A 27 -6.17 -12.35 -0.16
C GLU A 27 -5.96 -11.91 -1.63
N SER A 28 -5.21 -10.82 -1.83
CA SER A 28 -4.93 -10.29 -3.17
C SER A 28 -3.90 -11.14 -3.91
N PRO A 29 -3.85 -11.10 -5.25
CA PRO A 29 -2.84 -11.80 -6.03
C PRO A 29 -1.45 -11.13 -5.99
N ALA A 30 -1.26 -10.09 -5.18
CA ALA A 30 0.02 -9.42 -4.98
C ALA A 30 0.78 -10.05 -3.81
N ASP A 31 2.08 -10.19 -3.96
CA ASP A 31 2.97 -10.60 -2.87
C ASP A 31 3.30 -9.38 -2.01
N VAL A 32 3.17 -9.51 -0.69
CA VAL A 32 3.47 -8.44 0.27
C VAL A 32 4.64 -8.87 1.15
N PHE A 33 5.60 -7.97 1.35
CA PHE A 33 6.75 -8.21 2.20
C PHE A 33 6.89 -7.08 3.21
N LYS A 34 7.06 -7.44 4.48
CA LYS A 34 7.45 -6.54 5.56
C LYS A 34 8.97 -6.49 5.64
N LEU A 35 9.53 -5.29 5.53
CA LEU A 35 10.96 -5.04 5.60
C LEU A 35 11.24 -4.28 6.90
N THR A 36 11.95 -4.89 7.83
CA THR A 36 12.24 -4.28 9.15
C THR A 36 13.73 -4.00 9.30
N SER A 37 14.05 -2.80 9.74
CA SER A 37 15.37 -2.38 10.19
C SER A 37 15.32 -1.95 11.66
N ASN A 38 16.45 -1.51 12.21
CA ASN A 38 16.48 -0.99 13.58
C ASN A 38 15.74 0.35 13.75
N SER A 39 15.52 1.11 12.67
CA SER A 39 14.96 2.46 12.71
C SER A 39 13.57 2.59 12.14
N GLU A 40 13.19 1.69 11.22
CA GLU A 40 11.91 1.79 10.51
C GLU A 40 11.44 0.44 9.97
N THR A 41 10.14 0.38 9.70
CA THR A 41 9.49 -0.73 9.00
C THR A 41 8.85 -0.20 7.72
N LEU A 42 9.11 -0.92 6.63
CA LEU A 42 8.60 -0.66 5.30
C LEU A 42 7.77 -1.85 4.82
N TYR A 43 6.92 -1.59 3.84
CA TYR A 43 6.16 -2.61 3.12
C TYR A 43 6.51 -2.52 1.64
N LEU A 44 6.87 -3.67 1.07
CA LEU A 44 7.07 -3.86 -0.36
C LEU A 44 5.93 -4.71 -0.90
N LYS A 45 5.14 -4.14 -1.80
CA LYS A 45 4.08 -4.84 -2.52
C LYS A 45 4.51 -5.11 -3.96
N ILE A 46 4.32 -6.33 -4.42
CA ILE A 46 4.73 -6.79 -5.75
C ILE A 46 3.52 -7.38 -6.47
N GLY A 47 3.15 -6.78 -7.60
CA GLY A 47 2.05 -7.25 -8.43
C GLY A 47 2.53 -7.65 -9.81
N HIS A 48 1.93 -8.68 -10.40
CA HIS A 48 2.26 -9.08 -11.77
C HIS A 48 1.58 -8.15 -12.80
N GLN A 49 2.32 -7.73 -13.82
CA GLN A 49 1.84 -6.88 -14.93
C GLN A 49 0.57 -7.39 -15.63
N LYS A 50 0.25 -8.69 -15.58
CA LYS A 50 -1.01 -9.23 -16.12
C LYS A 50 -2.26 -8.64 -15.45
N PHE A 51 -2.12 -8.09 -14.24
CA PHE A 51 -3.20 -7.45 -13.47
C PHE A 51 -3.22 -5.92 -13.62
N SER A 52 -2.35 -5.33 -14.44
CA SER A 52 -2.19 -3.87 -14.62
C SER A 52 -3.49 -3.14 -15.00
N ASN A 53 -4.38 -3.81 -15.73
CA ASN A 53 -5.68 -3.29 -16.16
C ASN A 53 -6.84 -3.65 -15.21
N THR A 54 -6.54 -4.14 -14.01
CA THR A 54 -7.55 -4.52 -13.00
C THR A 54 -7.42 -3.65 -11.75
N THR A 55 -8.33 -3.79 -10.80
CA THR A 55 -8.24 -3.15 -9.49
C THR A 55 -7.09 -3.68 -8.62
N TYR A 56 -6.45 -4.79 -9.01
CA TYR A 56 -5.24 -5.31 -8.37
C TYR A 56 -3.93 -4.70 -8.91
N SER A 57 -4.03 -3.72 -9.81
CA SER A 57 -2.89 -2.99 -10.34
C SER A 57 -2.21 -2.18 -9.23
N ILE A 58 -0.91 -2.44 -9.04
CA ILE A 58 -0.11 -1.71 -8.05
C ILE A 58 0.10 -0.25 -8.49
N ALA A 59 0.15 0.00 -9.80
CA ALA A 59 0.16 1.38 -10.32
C ALA A 59 -1.08 2.15 -9.89
N ARG A 60 -2.26 1.53 -10.02
CA ARG A 60 -3.53 2.13 -9.62
C ARG A 60 -3.59 2.37 -8.12
N GLU A 61 -3.13 1.42 -7.31
CA GLU A 61 -3.04 1.58 -5.85
C GLU A 61 -2.13 2.76 -5.46
N LYS A 62 -0.95 2.87 -6.08
CA LYS A 62 -0.04 4.00 -5.92
C LYS A 62 -0.74 5.32 -6.28
N ASP A 63 -1.45 5.38 -7.41
CA ASP A 63 -2.17 6.60 -7.83
C ASP A 63 -3.27 6.99 -6.84
N VAL A 64 -4.02 6.01 -6.31
CA VAL A 64 -5.05 6.26 -5.29
C VAL A 64 -4.43 6.75 -3.98
N ILE A 65 -3.35 6.14 -3.50
CA ILE A 65 -2.64 6.58 -2.30
C ILE A 65 -2.13 8.01 -2.47
N LEU A 66 -1.51 8.34 -3.62
CA LEU A 66 -1.03 9.69 -3.90
C LEU A 66 -2.17 10.71 -3.97
N TRP A 67 -3.32 10.34 -4.54
CA TRP A 67 -4.49 11.21 -4.60
C TRP A 67 -5.10 11.44 -3.22
N LEU A 68 -5.18 10.40 -2.37
CA LEU A 68 -5.68 10.49 -1.00
C LEU A 68 -4.70 11.19 -0.05
N ASN A 69 -3.43 11.29 -0.42
CA ASN A 69 -2.43 11.97 0.38
C ASN A 69 -2.86 13.43 0.65
N GLN A 70 -2.67 13.91 1.87
CA GLN A 70 -3.18 15.18 2.40
C GLN A 70 -4.70 15.26 2.66
N GLN A 71 -5.49 14.26 2.25
CA GLN A 71 -6.94 14.22 2.53
C GLN A 71 -7.26 13.32 3.72
N ILE A 72 -6.62 12.14 3.76
CA ILE A 72 -6.69 11.20 4.89
C ILE A 72 -5.31 10.61 5.16
N LYS A 73 -5.14 9.99 6.33
CA LYS A 73 -3.90 9.25 6.64
C LYS A 73 -3.78 8.03 5.72
N VAL A 74 -2.73 8.03 4.91
CA VAL A 74 -2.34 6.94 4.01
C VAL A 74 -0.84 6.68 4.14
N PRO A 75 -0.33 5.49 3.75
CA PRO A 75 1.10 5.22 3.79
C PRO A 75 1.89 6.21 2.92
N GLU A 76 3.05 6.63 3.41
CA GLU A 76 4.00 7.39 2.61
C GLU A 76 4.62 6.46 1.56
N ILE A 77 4.48 6.80 0.28
CA ILE A 77 5.14 6.08 -0.82
C ILE A 77 6.59 6.54 -0.91
N LEU A 78 7.51 5.59 -0.84
CA LEU A 78 8.95 5.83 -0.95
C LEU A 78 9.45 5.64 -2.38
N ASP A 79 8.95 4.61 -3.07
CA ASP A 79 9.38 4.30 -4.43
C ASP A 79 8.30 3.50 -5.17
N TYR A 80 8.26 3.68 -6.49
CA TYR A 80 7.48 2.87 -7.39
C TYR A 80 8.31 2.54 -8.62
N LEU A 81 8.44 1.24 -8.90
CA LEU A 81 9.22 0.74 -10.02
C LEU A 81 8.40 -0.28 -10.79
N GLU A 82 8.75 -0.50 -12.04
CA GLU A 82 8.18 -1.59 -12.83
C GLU A 82 9.21 -2.18 -13.79
N ASN A 83 8.95 -3.41 -14.19
CA ASN A 83 9.58 -4.08 -15.31
C ASN A 83 8.51 -4.79 -16.15
N ASP A 84 8.94 -5.52 -17.18
CA ASP A 84 8.04 -6.21 -18.10
C ASP A 84 7.10 -7.23 -17.43
N LYS A 85 7.43 -7.69 -16.22
CA LYS A 85 6.69 -8.74 -15.52
C LYS A 85 5.97 -8.26 -14.27
N HIS A 86 6.53 -7.28 -13.55
CA HIS A 86 6.05 -6.88 -12.23
C HIS A 86 6.04 -5.37 -12.03
N GLN A 87 5.16 -4.96 -11.12
CA GLN A 87 5.08 -3.63 -10.55
C GLN A 87 5.47 -3.75 -9.07
N PHE A 88 6.23 -2.79 -8.58
CA PHE A 88 6.76 -2.77 -7.22
C PHE A 88 6.38 -1.45 -6.54
N LEU A 89 5.82 -1.51 -5.35
CA LEU A 89 5.47 -0.35 -4.54
C LEU A 89 6.11 -0.49 -3.16
N LEU A 90 6.99 0.45 -2.82
CA LEU A 90 7.61 0.54 -1.52
C LEU A 90 6.98 1.69 -0.73
N MET A 91 6.53 1.41 0.49
CA MET A 91 5.87 2.37 1.36
C MET A 91 6.31 2.23 2.82
N LYS A 92 6.18 3.29 3.61
CA LYS A 92 6.37 3.22 5.06
C LYS A 92 5.19 2.53 5.75
N GLN A 93 5.47 1.87 6.86
CA GLN A 93 4.42 1.43 7.77
C GLN A 93 3.60 2.64 8.27
N LEU A 94 2.28 2.49 8.30
CA LEU A 94 1.39 3.43 8.99
C LEU A 94 1.49 3.24 10.51
N GLU A 95 1.58 4.36 11.24
CA GLU A 95 1.50 4.34 12.69
C GLU A 95 0.07 3.96 13.13
N GLY A 96 -0.02 2.91 13.95
CA GLY A 96 -1.27 2.40 14.48
C GLY A 96 -1.27 0.89 14.59
N GLU A 97 -2.43 0.36 14.96
CA GLU A 97 -2.70 -1.07 15.10
C GLU A 97 -3.90 -1.43 14.20
N ALA A 98 -3.97 -2.68 13.77
CA ALA A 98 -5.07 -3.14 12.94
C ALA A 98 -6.37 -3.18 13.77
N LEU A 99 -7.43 -2.54 13.27
CA LEU A 99 -8.67 -2.33 14.03
C LEU A 99 -9.34 -3.64 14.48
N TYR A 100 -9.20 -4.74 13.71
CA TYR A 100 -9.80 -6.03 14.06
C TYR A 100 -9.29 -6.60 15.39
N GLU A 101 -8.09 -6.23 15.84
CA GLU A 101 -7.54 -6.66 17.13
C GLU A 101 -8.36 -6.12 18.32
N LYS A 102 -9.11 -5.03 18.12
CA LYS A 102 -9.97 -4.39 19.13
C LYS A 102 -11.41 -4.90 19.15
N GLN A 103 -11.81 -5.72 18.17
CA GLN A 103 -13.22 -6.09 17.98
C GLN A 103 -13.83 -6.77 19.22
N GLU A 104 -13.10 -7.70 19.84
CA GLU A 104 -13.60 -8.46 21.00
C GLU A 104 -13.49 -7.69 22.31
N THR A 105 -12.49 -6.82 22.42
CA THR A 105 -12.14 -6.13 23.68
C THR A 105 -12.91 -4.83 23.86
N ASN A 106 -13.28 -4.13 22.78
CA ASN A 106 -14.07 -2.90 22.84
C ASN A 106 -15.00 -2.72 21.61
N PRO A 107 -16.14 -3.43 21.56
CA PRO A 107 -17.03 -3.43 20.40
C PRO A 107 -17.69 -2.06 20.11
N HIS A 108 -17.85 -1.21 21.13
CA HIS A 108 -18.39 0.15 20.92
C HIS A 108 -17.35 1.05 20.23
N GLU A 109 -16.12 1.09 20.73
CA GLU A 109 -15.02 1.84 20.09
C GLU A 109 -14.77 1.33 18.66
N PHE A 110 -14.90 0.03 18.42
CA PHE A 110 -14.80 -0.56 17.09
C PHE A 110 -15.83 0.03 16.12
N VAL A 111 -17.11 0.08 16.50
CA VAL A 111 -18.19 0.65 15.67
C VAL A 111 -18.00 2.16 15.49
N ASP A 112 -17.64 2.88 16.55
CA ASP A 112 -17.41 4.33 16.49
C ASP A 112 -16.26 4.67 15.54
N THR A 113 -15.19 3.87 15.55
CA THR A 113 -14.05 4.03 14.63
C THR A 113 -14.48 3.82 13.17
N PHE A 114 -15.34 2.84 12.89
CA PHE A 114 -15.89 2.66 11.54
C PHE A 114 -16.77 3.83 11.10
N ALA A 115 -17.62 4.33 11.99
CA ALA A 115 -18.47 5.48 11.71
C ALA A 115 -17.62 6.71 11.39
N GLU A 116 -16.54 6.94 12.15
CA GLU A 116 -15.59 8.01 11.88
C GLU A 116 -14.90 7.84 10.52
N ALA A 117 -14.41 6.64 10.20
CA ALA A 117 -13.77 6.36 8.91
C ALA A 117 -14.72 6.63 7.72
N ILE A 118 -15.99 6.24 7.83
CA ILE A 118 -17.01 6.51 6.81
C ILE A 118 -17.22 8.02 6.64
N ASN A 119 -17.34 8.76 7.74
CA ASN A 119 -17.51 10.21 7.70
C ASN A 119 -16.31 10.91 7.05
N GLN A 120 -15.08 10.49 7.37
CA GLN A 120 -13.87 11.01 6.75
C GLN A 120 -13.86 10.75 5.23
N LEU A 121 -14.19 9.53 4.80
CA LEU A 121 -14.26 9.18 3.38
C LEU A 121 -15.34 9.97 2.63
N GLN A 122 -16.50 10.20 3.25
CA GLN A 122 -17.60 10.97 2.65
C GLN A 122 -17.29 12.47 2.53
N ALA A 123 -16.36 12.98 3.34
CA ALA A 123 -15.91 14.36 3.27
C ALA A 123 -14.91 14.62 2.13
N ILE A 124 -14.42 13.56 1.47
CA ILE A 124 -13.48 13.67 0.36
C ILE A 124 -14.21 14.13 -0.90
N GLU A 125 -13.78 15.26 -1.44
CA GLU A 125 -14.26 15.79 -2.72
C GLU A 125 -13.78 14.90 -3.89
N ILE A 126 -14.71 14.20 -4.53
CA ILE A 126 -14.42 13.34 -5.69
C ILE A 126 -14.51 14.08 -7.03
N THR A 127 -14.58 15.40 -7.00
CA THR A 127 -14.71 16.21 -8.21
C THR A 127 -13.49 15.99 -9.11
N ILE A 128 -13.74 15.51 -10.33
CA ILE A 128 -12.71 15.28 -11.34
C ILE A 128 -12.08 16.65 -11.69
N LEU A 129 -10.82 16.87 -11.31
CA LEU A 129 -10.00 17.87 -11.98
C LEU A 129 -9.87 17.42 -13.43
N ARG A 130 -10.68 17.99 -14.32
CA ARG A 130 -10.48 17.90 -15.77
C ARG A 130 -9.17 18.63 -16.06
N THR A 131 -8.04 17.91 -15.99
CA THR A 131 -6.83 18.39 -16.62
C THR A 131 -7.08 18.43 -18.12
N GLU A 132 -6.79 19.58 -18.70
CA GLU A 132 -7.03 19.94 -20.08
C GLU A 132 -6.44 18.89 -21.03
N LEU A 133 -7.33 18.09 -21.64
CA LEU A 133 -7.01 17.40 -22.88
C LEU A 133 -6.99 18.48 -23.95
N GLY A 134 -5.80 18.96 -24.28
CA GLY A 134 -5.57 19.77 -25.47
C GLY A 134 -5.97 18.98 -26.71
N ASP A 135 -6.72 19.66 -27.59
CA ASP A 135 -7.05 19.25 -28.95
C ASP A 135 -5.80 18.91 -29.81
#